data_AF-A0A8B6DD31-F1
#
_entry.id   AF-A0A8B6DD31-F1
#
_cell.length_a   1.000
_cell.length_b   1.000
_cell.length_c   1.000
_cell.angle_alpha   90.00
_cell.angle_beta   90.00
_cell.angle_gamma   90.00
#
_symmetry.space_group_name_H-M   'P 1'
#
loop_
_entity.id
_entity.type
_entity.pdbx_description
1 polymer ?
#
loop_
_entity_poly.entity_id
_entity_poly.type
_entity_poly.pdbx_seq_one_letter_code
_entity_poly.pdbx_strand_id
1 'polypeptide(L)'
;MYATRHLGRITEKVPSVGAKVWVLSESDTGYTEQLQLYFGRRNRQQPYPHGVGYSVVTELVEPHYNKFHHVTTDSLFTSPKLTHDLLGNGTYSTGTVLAGRKGNAIKF
;
A
#
# COMPACT_ATOMS: atom_id res chain seq x y z
N MET A 1 3.09 -6.47 10.21
CA MET A 1 3.53 -5.57 9.11
C MET A 1 2.44 -4.55 8.84
N TYR A 2 2.81 -3.29 8.67
CA TYR A 2 1.92 -2.16 8.42
C TYR A 2 2.38 -1.43 7.17
N ALA A 3 1.53 -1.39 6.14
CA ALA A 3 1.80 -0.63 4.93
C ALA A 3 1.08 0.72 5.05
N THR A 4 1.85 1.80 5.14
CA THR A 4 1.29 3.14 5.30
C THR A 4 1.97 4.14 4.38
N ARG A 5 1.23 5.18 4.05
CA ARG A 5 1.77 6.35 3.37
C ARG A 5 2.46 7.25 4.40
N HIS A 6 3.79 7.21 4.46
CA HIS A 6 4.55 8.22 5.21
C HIS A 6 4.94 9.41 4.30
N LEU A 7 4.48 10.60 4.69
CA LEU A 7 4.95 11.87 4.13
C LEU A 7 6.08 12.39 5.02
N GLY A 8 7.34 12.25 4.58
CA GLY A 8 8.47 12.90 5.24
C GLY A 8 8.43 14.41 5.00
N ARG A 9 8.30 15.21 6.06
CA ARG A 9 8.27 16.68 6.02
C ARG A 9 9.58 17.21 6.60
N ILE A 10 10.38 17.90 5.78
CA ILE A 10 11.46 18.78 6.24
C ILE A 10 10.89 20.20 6.11
N THR A 11 10.77 20.91 7.23
CA THR A 11 10.23 22.28 7.36
C THR A 11 11.10 23.26 6.54
N GLU A 12 10.66 24.32 5.86
CA GLU A 12 9.55 25.27 6.05
C GLU A 12 8.90 25.65 4.69
N LYS A 13 7.81 26.40 4.74
CA LYS A 13 6.77 26.59 3.70
C LYS A 13 7.26 27.07 2.30
N VAL A 14 7.09 26.24 1.25
CA VAL A 14 7.22 26.53 -0.22
C VAL A 14 6.18 25.64 -0.96
N PRO A 15 5.73 25.90 -2.23
CA PRO A 15 4.69 25.12 -2.91
C PRO A 15 5.03 23.62 -2.89
N SER A 16 4.04 22.73 -2.86
CA SER A 16 4.23 21.31 -2.54
C SER A 16 5.16 20.57 -3.52
N VAL A 17 6.48 20.60 -3.30
CA VAL A 17 7.50 19.82 -4.05
C VAL A 17 8.07 18.69 -3.17
N GLY A 18 7.22 18.04 -2.39
CA GLY A 18 7.62 16.90 -1.54
C GLY A 18 7.62 15.58 -2.29
N ALA A 19 8.66 14.76 -2.11
CA ALA A 19 8.65 13.37 -2.54
C ALA A 19 7.64 12.58 -1.70
N LYS A 20 6.81 11.77 -2.36
CA LYS A 20 5.87 10.88 -1.67
C LYS A 20 6.49 9.49 -1.62
N VAL A 21 6.46 8.88 -0.44
CA VAL A 21 7.03 7.53 -0.18
C VAL A 21 5.93 6.62 0.35
N TRP A 22 6.00 5.35 -0.01
CA TRP A 22 5.21 4.26 0.57
C TRP A 22 6.13 3.38 1.36
N VAL A 23 5.68 2.93 2.53
CA VAL A 23 6.54 2.26 3.49
C VAL A 23 5.85 1.00 4.01
N LEU A 24 6.60 -0.09 4.07
CA LEU A 24 6.29 -1.27 4.86
C LEU A 24 7.10 -1.20 6.15
N SER A 25 6.38 -1.12 7.26
CA SER A 25 6.98 -1.10 8.59
C SER A 25 6.52 -2.27 9.44
N GLU A 26 7.34 -2.66 10.39
CA GLU A 26 6.94 -3.52 11.48
C GLU A 26 5.95 -2.77 12.38
N SER A 27 4.91 -3.45 12.86
CA SER A 27 3.76 -2.84 13.53
C SER A 27 4.06 -2.37 14.95
N ASP A 28 4.92 -3.06 15.69
CA ASP A 28 5.13 -2.80 17.12
C ASP A 28 6.26 -1.78 17.33
N THR A 29 7.33 -1.89 16.55
CA THR A 29 8.55 -1.08 16.65
C THR A 29 8.57 0.09 15.67
N GLY A 30 7.75 0.04 14.61
CA GLY A 30 7.79 1.01 13.51
C GLY A 30 9.02 0.88 12.61
N TYR A 31 9.82 -0.19 12.77
CA TYR A 31 11.01 -0.41 11.94
C TYR A 31 10.64 -0.47 10.47
N THR A 32 11.30 0.34 9.63
CA THR A 32 11.03 0.38 8.19
C THR A 32 11.79 -0.75 7.50
N GLU A 33 11.05 -1.75 7.02
CA GLU A 33 11.63 -2.89 6.30
C GLU A 33 11.85 -2.56 4.83
N GLN A 34 10.86 -1.91 4.20
CA GLN A 34 10.91 -1.56 2.78
C GLN A 34 10.25 -0.21 2.50
N LEU A 35 10.73 0.46 1.46
CA LEU A 35 10.17 1.71 0.98
C LEU A 35 10.14 1.76 -0.55
N GLN A 36 9.15 2.49 -1.07
CA GLN A 36 8.98 2.73 -2.50
C GLN A 36 8.66 4.21 -2.74
N LEU A 37 9.43 4.84 -3.64
CA LEU A 37 9.21 6.23 -4.03
C LEU A 37 8.09 6.33 -5.06
N TYR A 38 7.19 7.30 -4.86
CA TYR A 38 6.15 7.63 -5.82
C TYR A 38 6.67 8.65 -6.84
N PHE A 39 6.88 8.22 -8.08
CA PHE A 39 7.41 9.04 -9.18
C PHE A 39 6.33 9.78 -10.00
N GLY A 40 5.06 9.74 -9.59
CA GLY A 40 3.97 10.35 -10.36
C GLY A 40 3.57 9.56 -11.61
N ARG A 41 2.71 10.15 -12.45
CA ARG A 41 2.20 9.52 -13.69
C ARG A 41 3.17 9.62 -14.88
N ARG A 42 4.20 10.48 -14.82
CA ARG A 42 4.96 10.93 -15.99
C ARG A 42 5.94 9.89 -16.57
N ASN A 43 6.30 8.86 -15.82
CA ASN A 43 7.32 7.87 -16.19
C ASN A 43 6.79 6.45 -16.43
N ARG A 44 5.47 6.25 -16.56
CA ARG A 44 4.91 4.90 -16.70
C ARG A 44 4.46 4.60 -18.12
N GLN A 45 5.18 3.67 -18.75
CA GLN A 45 4.86 3.13 -20.08
C GLN A 45 3.57 2.28 -20.06
N GLN A 46 3.23 1.66 -18.92
CA GLN A 46 2.02 0.85 -18.78
C GLN A 46 1.25 1.12 -17.47
N PRO A 47 -0.10 1.13 -17.52
CA PRO A 47 -0.95 1.27 -16.34
C PRO A 47 -0.87 0.03 -15.44
N TYR A 48 -1.05 0.22 -14.13
CA TYR A 48 -1.20 -0.90 -13.19
C TYR A 48 -2.54 -1.61 -13.44
N PRO A 49 -2.56 -2.90 -13.80
CA PRO A 49 -3.79 -3.62 -14.18
C PRO A 49 -4.80 -3.71 -13.04
N HIS A 50 -4.33 -3.69 -11.79
CA HIS A 50 -5.18 -3.73 -10.59
C HIS A 50 -5.13 -2.42 -9.77
N GLY A 51 -4.63 -1.36 -10.41
CA GLY A 51 -4.48 -0.06 -9.79
C GLY A 51 -3.19 0.09 -8.98
N VAL A 52 -2.88 1.35 -8.68
CA VAL A 52 -1.65 1.73 -7.98
C VAL A 52 -1.59 1.05 -6.61
N GLY A 53 -2.66 1.17 -5.82
CA GLY A 53 -2.72 0.65 -4.45
C GLY A 53 -2.38 -0.83 -4.32
N TYR A 54 -2.97 -1.67 -5.18
CA TYR A 54 -2.67 -3.10 -5.25
C TYR A 54 -1.18 -3.34 -5.45
N SER A 55 -0.61 -2.66 -6.45
CA SER A 55 0.74 -2.95 -6.91
C SER A 55 1.80 -2.50 -5.91
N VAL A 56 1.56 -1.37 -5.23
CA VAL A 56 2.36 -0.93 -4.08
C VAL A 56 2.50 -2.05 -3.05
N VAL A 57 1.36 -2.58 -2.62
CA VAL A 57 1.33 -3.54 -1.51
C VAL A 57 1.98 -4.84 -1.93
N THR A 58 1.69 -5.34 -3.13
CA THR A 58 2.32 -6.56 -3.60
C THR A 58 3.83 -6.42 -3.78
N GLU A 59 4.32 -5.28 -4.28
CA GLU A 59 5.76 -5.03 -4.43
C GLU A 59 6.47 -4.92 -3.08
N LEU A 60 5.88 -4.19 -2.11
CA LEU A 60 6.46 -4.07 -0.77
C LEU A 60 6.43 -5.38 0.02
N VAL A 61 5.39 -6.20 -0.15
CA VAL A 61 5.18 -7.40 0.69
C VAL A 61 5.80 -8.66 0.07
N GLU A 62 6.12 -8.67 -1.23
CA GLU A 62 6.64 -9.84 -1.95
C GLU A 62 7.78 -10.59 -1.23
N PRO A 63 8.80 -9.91 -0.66
CA PRO A 63 9.88 -10.58 0.07
C PRO A 63 9.43 -11.32 1.35
N HIS A 64 8.17 -11.17 1.75
CA HIS A 64 7.57 -11.75 2.93
C HIS A 64 6.43 -12.74 2.65
N TYR A 65 6.19 -13.07 1.38
CA TYR A 65 5.23 -14.11 1.03
C TYR A 65 5.58 -15.47 1.65
N ASN A 66 4.54 -16.27 1.91
CA ASN A 66 4.60 -17.60 2.52
C ASN A 66 5.23 -17.66 3.92
N LYS A 67 5.37 -16.51 4.59
CA LYS A 67 5.79 -16.44 6.00
C LYS A 67 4.61 -16.35 6.97
N PHE A 68 3.38 -16.27 6.46
CA PHE A 68 2.16 -16.15 7.25
C PHE A 68 2.10 -14.88 8.12
N HIS A 69 2.78 -13.83 7.68
CA HIS A 69 2.69 -12.50 8.30
C HIS A 69 1.31 -11.89 8.05
N HIS A 70 0.90 -10.99 8.96
CA HIS A 70 -0.30 -10.18 8.79
C HIS A 70 0.07 -8.75 8.38
N VAL A 71 -0.50 -8.31 7.26
CA VAL A 71 -0.32 -6.97 6.69
C VAL A 71 -1.57 -6.14 6.93
N THR A 72 -1.42 -5.04 7.66
CA THR A 72 -2.47 -4.04 7.81
C THR A 72 -2.27 -2.89 6.83
N THR A 73 -3.32 -2.53 6.08
CA THR A 73 -3.26 -1.51 5.02
C THR A 73 -4.35 -0.44 5.19
N ASP A 74 -4.10 0.75 4.66
CA ASP A 74 -5.11 1.83 4.64
C ASP A 74 -6.15 1.65 3.52
N SER A 75 -7.15 2.53 3.52
CA SER A 75 -8.25 2.51 2.55
C SER A 75 -7.88 2.77 1.08
N LEU A 76 -6.76 3.45 0.83
CA LEU A 76 -6.25 3.71 -0.51
C LEU A 76 -5.67 2.45 -1.14
N PHE A 77 -5.10 1.58 -0.31
CA PHE A 77 -4.44 0.35 -0.74
C PHE A 77 -5.38 -0.86 -0.76
N THR A 78 -6.36 -0.92 0.15
CA THR A 78 -7.21 -2.10 0.32
C THR A 78 -8.14 -2.37 -0.88
N SER A 79 -8.30 -3.64 -1.28
CA SER A 79 -9.34 -4.09 -2.21
C SER A 79 -9.61 -5.59 -2.06
N PRO A 80 -10.81 -6.09 -2.45
CA PRO A 80 -11.11 -7.52 -2.38
C PRO A 80 -10.10 -8.39 -3.14
N LYS A 81 -9.69 -7.94 -4.33
CA LYS A 81 -8.68 -8.66 -5.14
C LYS A 81 -7.33 -8.75 -4.43
N LEU A 82 -6.85 -7.63 -3.87
CA LEU A 82 -5.60 -7.62 -3.10
C LEU A 82 -5.66 -8.62 -1.94
N THR A 83 -6.75 -8.62 -1.18
CA THR A 83 -6.90 -9.53 -0.03
C THR A 83 -6.87 -11.00 -0.44
N HIS A 84 -7.55 -11.36 -1.53
CA HIS A 84 -7.55 -12.72 -2.05
C HIS A 84 -6.15 -13.15 -2.53
N ASP A 85 -5.46 -12.30 -3.27
CA ASP A 85 -4.15 -12.62 -3.84
C ASP A 85 -3.07 -12.70 -2.74
N LEU A 86 -3.13 -11.85 -1.71
CA LEU A 86 -2.26 -11.96 -0.53
C LEU A 86 -2.47 -13.27 0.22
N LEU A 87 -3.72 -13.70 0.40
CA LEU A 87 -4.03 -14.97 1.05
C LEU A 87 -3.48 -16.15 0.26
N GLY A 88 -3.61 -16.12 -1.08
CA GLY A 88 -3.01 -17.12 -1.98
C GLY A 88 -1.48 -17.18 -1.87
N ASN A 89 -0.84 -16.08 -1.48
CA ASN A 89 0.61 -15.97 -1.25
C ASN A 89 0.99 -16.14 0.24
N GLY A 90 0.15 -16.81 1.04
CA GLY A 90 0.43 -17.10 2.44
C GLY A 90 0.64 -15.85 3.29
N THR A 91 -0.09 -14.77 2.99
CA THR A 91 -0.04 -13.50 3.72
C THR A 91 -1.45 -13.08 4.13
N TYR A 92 -1.69 -12.93 5.43
CA TYR A 92 -2.97 -12.44 5.91
C TYR A 92 -3.04 -10.93 5.75
N SER A 93 -4.24 -10.38 5.51
CA SER A 93 -4.39 -8.93 5.39
C SER A 93 -5.64 -8.40 6.07
N THR A 94 -5.56 -7.16 6.53
CA THR A 94 -6.71 -6.39 7.03
C THR A 94 -6.55 -4.94 6.62
N GLY A 95 -7.66 -4.28 6.35
CA GLY A 95 -7.65 -2.87 5.98
C GLY A 95 -9.05 -2.31 5.89
N THR A 96 -9.13 -0.99 5.93
CA THR A 96 -10.39 -0.28 5.70
C THR A 96 -10.67 -0.21 4.21
N VAL A 97 -11.93 -0.19 3.78
CA VAL A 97 -12.28 -0.07 2.36
C VAL A 97 -12.98 1.27 2.13
N LEU A 98 -12.58 2.00 1.09
CA LEU A 98 -13.31 3.20 0.66
C LEU A 98 -14.74 2.83 0.25
N ALA A 99 -15.73 3.61 0.69
CA ALA A 99 -17.14 3.34 0.38
C ALA A 99 -17.39 3.14 -1.13
N GLY A 100 -16.81 3.99 -1.98
CA GLY A 100 -16.94 3.90 -3.44
C GLY A 100 -16.05 2.85 -4.13
N ARG A 101 -15.37 1.96 -3.40
CA ARG A 101 -14.50 0.94 -3.99
C ARG A 101 -15.36 -0.10 -4.74
N LYS A 102 -15.08 -0.32 -6.02
CA LYS A 102 -15.73 -1.39 -6.80
C LYS A 102 -15.49 -2.74 -6.14
N GLY A 103 -16.55 -3.54 -6.01
CA GLY A 103 -16.52 -4.83 -5.33
C GLY A 103 -16.72 -4.76 -3.81
N ASN A 104 -16.92 -3.56 -3.25
CA ASN A 104 -17.43 -3.45 -1.89
C ASN A 104 -18.92 -3.84 -1.86
N ALA A 105 -19.30 -4.73 -0.96
CA ALA A 105 -20.68 -5.21 -0.85
C ALA A 105 -21.62 -4.16 -0.22
N ILE A 106 -21.07 -3.12 0.40
CA ILE A 106 -21.82 -2.04 1.03
C ILE A 106 -22.28 -1.07 -0.06
N LYS A 107 -23.53 -1.21 -0.50
CA LYS A 107 -24.25 -0.20 -1.30
C LYS A 107 -24.91 0.79 -0.35
N PHE A 108 -24.63 2.08 -0.52
CA PHE A 108 -25.47 3.17 0.00
C PHE A 108 -26.53 3.50 -1.04
#